data_AF-A0A154L560-F1
#
_entry.id   AF-A0A154L560-F1
#
_cell.length_a   1.000
_cell.length_b   1.000
_cell.length_c   1.000
_cell.angle_alpha   90.00
_cell.angle_beta   90.00
_cell.angle_gamma   90.00
#
_symmetry.space_group_name_H-M   'P 1'
#
loop_
_entity.id
_entity.type
_entity.pdbx_description
1 polymer ?
#
loop_
_entity_poly.entity_id
_entity_poly.type
_entity_poly.pdbx_seq_one_letter_code
_entity_poly.pdbx_strand_id
1 'polypeptide(L)' 'MFMQNPFRDQKVDIDCPNCQKSFKKTLGELSNKRSIRCPSCRQDIKIEGNLAREMRELDKSFGKLFK' A
#
# COMPACT_ATOMS: atom_id res chain seq x y z
N MET A 1 13.39 16.17 -13.80
CA MET A 1 12.35 16.47 -12.80
C MET A 1 12.15 15.23 -11.94
N PHE A 2 12.52 15.28 -10.66
CA PHE A 2 12.35 14.16 -9.75
C PHE A 2 10.86 13.98 -9.49
N MET A 3 10.24 12.94 -10.06
CA MET A 3 8.91 12.50 -9.65
C MET A 3 9.02 12.01 -8.21
N GLN A 4 8.89 12.94 -7.27
CA GLN A 4 8.61 12.64 -5.88
C GLN A 4 7.18 12.12 -5.85
N ASN A 5 7.03 10.80 -5.81
CA ASN A 5 5.74 10.14 -5.63
C ASN A 5 5.17 10.69 -4.29
N PRO A 6 4.15 11.58 -4.30
CA PRO A 6 3.71 12.29 -3.09
C PRO A 6 3.10 11.34 -2.05
N PHE A 7 2.84 10.10 -2.46
CA PHE A 7 2.26 9.05 -1.66
C PHE A 7 3.27 8.31 -0.78
N ARG A 8 4.57 8.63 -0.77
CA ARG A 8 5.57 7.88 0.05
C ARG A 8 5.21 7.85 1.53
N ASP A 9 4.70 8.96 2.06
CA ASP A 9 4.31 9.14 3.46
C ASP A 9 2.83 8.81 3.73
N GLN A 10 2.07 8.44 2.69
CA GLN A 10 0.68 8.06 2.84
C GLN A 10 0.59 6.71 3.57
N LYS A 11 -0.07 6.73 4.73
CA LYS A 11 -0.38 5.54 5.51
C LYS A 11 -1.62 4.89 4.92
N VAL A 12 -1.50 3.62 4.59
CA VAL A 12 -2.58 2.75 4.11
C VAL A 12 -2.89 1.78 5.24
N ASP A 13 -4.17 1.63 5.55
CA ASP A 13 -4.63 0.55 6.41
C ASP A 13 -4.68 -0.74 5.60
N ILE A 14 -4.09 -1.80 6.15
CA ILE A 14 -4.04 -3.12 5.54
C ILE A 14 -4.63 -4.11 6.52
N ASP A 15 -5.67 -4.79 6.08
CA ASP A 15 -6.27 -5.87 6.83
C ASP A 15 -5.49 -7.17 6.60
N CYS A 16 -5.07 -7.79 7.70
CA CYS A 16 -4.40 -9.08 7.62
C CYS A 16 -5.43 -10.19 7.34
N PRO A 17 -5.32 -10.96 6.24
CA PRO A 17 -6.26 -12.03 5.94
C PRO A 17 -6.23 -13.20 6.93
N ASN A 18 -5.15 -13.34 7.71
CA ASN A 18 -4.99 -14.41 8.69
C ASN A 18 -5.68 -14.06 10.04
N CYS A 19 -5.41 -12.86 10.57
CA CYS A 19 -5.91 -12.47 11.89
C CYS A 19 -7.01 -11.40 11.87
N GLN A 20 -7.41 -10.93 10.67
CA GLN A 20 -8.42 -9.88 10.44
C GLN A 20 -8.14 -8.59 11.22
N LYS A 21 -6.87 -8.33 11.57
CA LYS A 21 -6.45 -7.07 12.17
C LYS A 21 -6.00 -6.10 11.10
N SER A 22 -6.52 -4.89 11.21
CA SER A 22 -6.08 -3.72 10.46
C SER A 22 -4.78 -3.16 11.05
N PHE A 23 -3.85 -2.79 10.18
CA PHE A 23 -2.61 -2.14 10.58
C PHE A 23 -2.12 -1.15 9.52
N LYS A 24 -1.48 -0.08 9.98
CA LYS A 24 -1.04 1.02 9.13
C LYS A 24 0.37 0.79 8.61
N LYS A 25 0.54 0.88 7.29
CA LYS A 25 1.84 0.89 6.63
C LYS A 25 1.95 2.02 5.63
N THR A 26 3.15 2.58 5.47
CA THR A 26 3.40 3.62 4.48
C THR A 26 3.52 3.02 3.10
N LEU A 27 2.92 3.70 2.11
CA LEU A 27 3.05 3.37 0.70
C LEU A 27 4.51 3.28 0.24
N GLY A 28 5.41 4.09 0.82
CA GLY A 28 6.84 3.97 0.59
C GLY A 28 7.43 2.63 1.05
N GLU A 29 6.96 2.07 2.16
CA GLU A 29 7.35 0.72 2.61
C GLU A 29 6.78 -0.36 1.69
N LEU A 30 5.51 -0.24 1.26
CA LEU A 30 4.90 -1.19 0.33
C LEU A 30 5.51 -1.16 -1.07
N SER A 31 5.91 0.02 -1.55
CA SER A 31 6.51 0.17 -2.87
C SER A 31 7.90 -0.47 -2.94
N ASN A 32 8.62 -0.49 -1.82
CA ASN A 32 9.98 -0.99 -1.75
C ASN A 32 10.05 -2.45 -1.25
N LYS A 33 9.02 -2.94 -0.55
CA LYS A 33 8.95 -4.31 -0.02
C LYS A 33 7.91 -5.14 -0.74
N ARG A 34 8.32 -6.30 -1.27
CA ARG A 34 7.42 -7.30 -1.86
C ARG A 34 6.62 -8.09 -0.83
N SER A 35 6.93 -7.97 0.45
CA SER A 35 6.14 -8.56 1.52
C SER A 35 6.16 -7.69 2.76
N ILE A 36 5.06 -7.72 3.51
CA ILE A 36 4.90 -7.05 4.79
C ILE A 36 4.56 -8.10 5.85
N ARG A 37 5.20 -7.96 7.01
CA ARG A 37 4.88 -8.80 8.16
C ARG A 37 3.76 -8.16 8.97
N CYS A 38 2.69 -8.90 9.21
CA CYS A 38 1.63 -8.45 10.10
C CYS A 38 2.19 -8.28 11.53
N PRO A 39 2.02 -7.13 12.18
CA PRO A 39 2.54 -6.91 13.53
C PRO A 39 1.84 -7.75 14.60
N SER A 40 0.62 -8.23 14.35
CA SER A 40 -0.14 -9.03 15.33
C SER A 40 0.10 -10.53 15.22
N CYS A 41 -0.06 -11.13 14.04
CA CYS A 41 0.12 -12.58 13.88
C CYS A 41 1.49 -12.97 13.33
N ARG A 42 2.34 -12.00 12.99
CA ARG A 42 3.66 -12.20 12.36
C ARG A 42 3.63 -12.94 11.02
N GLN A 43 2.45 -13.05 10.40
CA GLN A 43 2.29 -13.62 9.07
C GLN A 43 2.98 -12.74 8.03
N ASP A 44 3.76 -13.35 7.14
CA ASP A 44 4.32 -12.69 5.97
C ASP A 44 3.25 -12.61 4.88
N ILE A 45 2.78 -11.40 4.59
CA ILE A 45 1.79 -11.12 3.55
C ILE A 45 2.58 -10.67 2.34
N LYS A 46 2.60 -11.50 1.29
CA LYS A 46 3.23 -11.15 0.02
C LYS A 46 2.35 -10.13 -0.68
N ILE A 47 2.92 -8.97 -0.97
CA ILE A 47 2.32 -7.96 -1.81
C ILE A 47 2.75 -8.33 -3.23
N GLU A 48 1.91 -9.09 -3.93
CA GLU A 48 2.14 -9.28 -5.36
C GLU A 48 2.10 -7.92 -6.05
N GLY A 49 3.05 -7.69 -6.97
CA GLY A 49 3.27 -6.42 -7.67
C GLY A 49 2.09 -5.88 -8.48
N ASN A 50 0.93 -6.54 -8.43
CA ASN A 50 -0.35 -6.02 -8.90
C ASN A 50 -0.84 -4.84 -8.04
N LEU A 51 -0.48 -4.77 -6.76
CA LEU A 51 -0.85 -3.64 -5.89
C LEU A 51 -0.28 -2.31 -6.41
N ALA A 52 0.90 -2.31 -7.05
CA ALA A 52 1.47 -1.11 -7.66
C ALA A 52 0.70 -0.66 -8.92
N ARG A 53 0.11 -1.61 -9.67
CA ARG A 53 -0.81 -1.31 -10.78
C ARG A 53 -2.11 -0.74 -10.24
N GLU A 54 -2.72 -1.42 -9.27
CA GLU A 54 -3.94 -0.94 -8.61
C GLU A 54 -3.75 0.44 -7.98
N MET A 55 -2.62 0.70 -7.31
CA MET A 55 -2.36 2.03 -6.74
C MET A 55 -2.21 3.12 -7.78
N ARG A 56 -1.64 2.82 -8.97
CA ARG A 56 -1.62 3.78 -10.10
C ARG A 56 -3.02 4.00 -10.68
N GLU A 57 -3.85 2.97 -10.69
CA GLU A 57 -5.24 3.06 -11.17
C GLU A 57 -6.12 3.83 -10.17
N LEU A 58 -5.90 3.64 -8.86
CA LEU A 58 -6.48 4.46 -7.80
C LEU A 58 -6.03 5.92 -7.97
N ASP A 59 -4.73 6.19 -8.18
CA ASP A 59 -4.20 7.54 -8.40
C ASP A 59 -4.95 8.28 -9.52
N LYS A 60 -5.10 7.61 -10.67
CA LYS A 60 -5.84 8.15 -11.83
C LYS A 60 -7.34 8.31 -11.55
N SER A 61 -7.94 7.39 -10.80
CA SER A 61 -9.35 7.43 -10.44
C SER A 61 -9.67 8.55 -9.47
N PHE A 62 -8.80 8.79 -8.48
CA PHE A 62 -8.91 9.91 -7.55
C PHE A 62 -8.69 11.26 -8.24
N GLY A 63 -7.74 11.36 -9.18
CA GLY A 63 -7.51 12.58 -9.96
C GLY A 63 -8.68 12.99 -10.88
N LYS A 64 -9.57 12.05 -11.22
CA LYS A 64 -10.81 12.34 -11.96
C LYS A 64 -11.99 12.72 -11.07
N LEU A 65 -12.00 12.28 -9.81
CA LEU A 65 -13.11 12.55 -8.88
C LEU A 65 -13.06 13.98 -8.28
N PHE A 66 -11.88 14.59 -8.24
CA PHE A 66 -11.65 15.95 -7.72
C PHE A 66 -11.58 17.02 -8.83
N LYS A 67 -12.13 16.76 -10.03
CA LYS A 67 -12.22 17.73 -11.12
C LYS A 67 -13.66 18.19 -11.34
#